data_AF-A0A4R6FDV3-F1
#
_entry.id   AF-A0A4R6FDV3-F1
#
_cell.length_a   1.000
_cell.length_b   1.000
_cell.length_c   1.000
_cell.angle_alpha   90.00
_cell.angle_beta   90.00
_cell.angle_gamma   90.00
#
_symmetry.space_group_name_H-M   'P 1'
#
loop_
_entity.id
_entity.type
_entity.pdbx_description
1 polymer ?
#
loop_
_entity_poly.entity_id
_entity_poly.type
_entity_poly.pdbx_seq_one_letter_code
_entity_poly.pdbx_strand_id
1 'polypeptide(L)'
;MKLIQIITAVVCGFSLLACNEGDKEQQDITKKNRTETTNGQVAEIFPQGVPAPTENFTGTVWNTSLVADDSVYTTVAGNLLFEARASTNWHSHPAGQILIVVDGEGRHQIEGQPIEIIKKVML
;
A
#
# COMPACT_ATOMS: atom_id res chain seq x y z
N MET A 1 -55.55 -45.39 -7.97
CA MET A 1 -56.60 -45.49 -6.92
C MET A 1 -56.04 -46.19 -5.70
N LYS A 2 -55.99 -45.46 -4.57
CA LYS A 2 -55.90 -45.84 -3.14
C LYS A 2 -55.17 -44.69 -2.41
N LEU A 3 -55.96 -43.68 -1.97
CA LEU A 3 -56.35 -43.39 -0.57
C LEU A 3 -55.15 -42.84 0.22
N ILE A 4 -54.88 -41.52 0.24
CA ILE A 4 -55.49 -40.49 1.11
C ILE A 4 -55.74 -41.01 2.54
N GLN A 5 -54.85 -40.65 3.46
CA GLN A 5 -55.17 -40.49 4.88
C GLN A 5 -54.98 -39.02 5.24
N ILE A 6 -56.09 -38.37 5.60
CA ILE A 6 -56.20 -37.04 6.18
C ILE A 6 -56.39 -37.23 7.68
N ILE A 7 -55.52 -36.66 8.53
CA ILE A 7 -55.85 -36.17 9.89
C ILE A 7 -54.89 -34.98 10.18
N THR A 8 -55.30 -33.74 9.91
CA THR A 8 -55.89 -32.76 10.85
C THR A 8 -54.87 -32.06 11.77
N ALA A 9 -54.54 -30.83 11.36
CA ALA A 9 -54.32 -29.61 12.13
C ALA A 9 -53.65 -29.67 13.52
N VAL A 10 -52.48 -29.02 13.64
CA VAL A 10 -52.22 -28.03 14.70
C VAL A 10 -51.45 -26.86 14.09
N VAL A 11 -52.14 -25.73 13.96
CA VAL A 11 -51.53 -24.40 13.86
C VAL A 11 -51.07 -24.03 15.26
N CYS A 12 -49.77 -23.88 15.47
CA CYS A 12 -49.17 -22.93 16.43
C CYS A 12 -47.66 -23.13 16.43
N GLY A 13 -46.90 -22.11 16.04
CA GLY A 13 -45.45 -22.17 16.10
C GLY A 13 -44.76 -21.15 15.22
N PHE A 14 -45.19 -19.89 15.32
CA PHE A 14 -44.29 -18.77 15.04
C PHE A 14 -43.17 -18.83 16.09
N SER A 15 -42.14 -19.62 15.83
CA SER A 15 -40.92 -19.66 16.62
C SER A 15 -39.80 -19.36 15.66
N LEU A 16 -39.41 -18.09 15.69
CA LEU A 16 -38.23 -17.53 15.06
C LEU A 16 -37.04 -18.47 15.31
N LEU A 17 -36.63 -19.22 14.29
CA LEU A 17 -35.26 -19.74 14.23
C LEU A 17 -34.38 -18.52 13.97
N ALA A 18 -33.90 -17.95 15.07
CA ALA A 18 -32.86 -16.94 15.09
C ALA A 18 -31.71 -17.43 14.22
N CYS A 19 -31.31 -16.60 13.25
CA CYS A 19 -30.09 -16.79 12.50
C CYS A 19 -28.94 -16.78 13.50
N ASN A 20 -28.20 -17.89 13.57
CA ASN A 20 -26.91 -17.92 14.24
C ASN A 20 -25.85 -17.48 13.22
N GLU A 21 -25.82 -16.19 12.90
CA GLU A 21 -24.62 -15.59 12.32
C GLU A 21 -23.66 -15.33 13.47
N GLY A 22 -22.64 -16.19 13.56
CA GLY A 22 -21.47 -15.86 14.36
C GLY A 22 -20.86 -14.59 13.78
N ASP A 23 -20.96 -13.50 14.55
CA ASP A 23 -20.29 -12.24 14.29
C ASP A 23 -18.79 -12.52 14.12
N LYS A 24 -18.34 -12.60 12.87
CA LYS A 24 -16.92 -12.45 12.58
C LYS A 24 -16.60 -11.00 12.87
N GLU A 25 -15.88 -10.80 13.96
CA GLU A 25 -15.21 -9.57 14.33
C GLU A 25 -14.39 -9.08 13.11
N GLN A 26 -15.02 -8.23 12.30
CA GLN A 26 -14.34 -7.41 11.31
C GLN A 26 -13.52 -6.42 12.13
N GLN A 27 -12.27 -6.76 12.42
CA GLN A 27 -11.33 -5.83 13.01
C GLN A 27 -11.17 -4.66 12.04
N ASP A 28 -11.87 -3.60 12.37
CA ASP A 28 -11.75 -2.27 11.79
C ASP A 28 -10.31 -1.79 11.91
N ILE A 29 -9.56 -1.91 10.82
CA ILE A 29 -8.20 -1.41 10.62
C ILE A 29 -8.11 0.14 10.73
N THR A 30 -9.18 0.84 11.07
CA THR A 30 -9.23 2.31 11.18
C THR A 30 -8.93 2.84 12.58
N LYS A 31 -8.60 2.01 13.58
CA LYS A 31 -8.29 2.51 14.95
C LYS A 31 -7.03 1.92 15.58
N LYS A 32 -5.85 2.16 15.00
CA LYS A 32 -4.62 2.39 15.79
C LYS A 32 -3.52 3.02 14.94
N ASN A 33 -3.62 4.32 14.69
CA ASN A 33 -2.44 5.16 14.38
C ASN A 33 -2.71 6.59 14.87
N ARG A 34 -2.84 6.73 16.20
CA ARG A 34 -2.43 7.97 16.85
C ARG A 34 -1.32 7.60 17.80
N THR A 35 -0.12 7.48 17.26
CA THR A 35 1.10 7.59 18.05
C THR A 35 1.33 9.09 18.18
N GLU A 36 1.04 9.59 19.37
CA GLU A 36 1.44 10.94 19.77
C GLU A 36 2.96 11.06 19.69
N THR A 37 3.39 12.19 19.17
CA THR A 37 4.77 12.58 18.93
C THR A 37 5.60 12.54 20.20
N THR A 38 6.64 11.71 20.22
CA THR A 38 7.78 11.84 21.13
C THR A 38 9.05 12.05 20.31
N ASN A 39 9.67 13.21 20.49
CA ASN A 39 11.02 13.59 20.05
C ASN A 39 11.39 13.36 18.57
N GLY A 40 11.10 14.37 17.73
CA GLY A 40 11.93 14.71 16.57
C GLY A 40 11.95 13.73 15.39
N GLN A 41 11.15 12.66 15.41
CA GLN A 41 10.98 11.79 14.26
C GLN A 41 9.88 12.36 13.37
N VAL A 42 10.27 12.89 12.21
CA VAL A 42 9.34 13.23 11.13
C VAL A 42 8.60 11.94 10.80
N ALA A 43 7.28 11.93 10.93
CA ALA A 43 6.48 10.77 10.57
C ALA A 43 6.68 10.46 9.08
N GLU A 44 7.19 9.27 8.78
CA GLU A 44 7.39 8.80 7.41
C GLU A 44 6.02 8.74 6.70
N ILE A 45 5.90 9.36 5.51
CA ILE A 45 4.61 9.47 4.79
C ILE A 45 4.11 8.10 4.33
N PHE A 46 5.05 7.20 4.04
CA PHE A 46 4.81 5.83 3.63
C PHE A 46 5.60 4.88 4.53
N PRO A 47 5.16 3.63 4.75
CA PRO A 47 6.01 2.64 5.38
C PRO A 47 7.26 2.38 4.54
N GLN A 48 8.36 2.00 5.19
CA GLN A 48 9.66 1.73 4.56
C GLN A 48 9.61 0.76 3.37
N GLY A 49 8.79 -0.30 3.44
CA GLY A 49 8.63 -1.28 2.37
C GLY A 49 9.57 -2.47 2.46
N VAL A 50 9.89 -3.07 1.30
CA VAL A 50 10.78 -4.25 1.18
C VAL A 50 12.12 -3.85 0.54
N PRO A 51 13.22 -4.60 0.79
CA PRO A 51 14.48 -4.32 0.12
C PRO A 51 14.35 -4.34 -1.41
N ALA A 52 14.94 -3.35 -2.07
CA ALA A 52 14.95 -3.28 -3.52
C ALA A 52 15.95 -4.28 -4.14
N PRO A 53 15.74 -4.74 -5.39
CA PRO A 53 16.59 -5.73 -6.04
C PRO A 53 18.02 -5.21 -6.24
N THR A 54 19.03 -5.87 -5.65
CA THR A 54 20.41 -5.37 -5.59
C THR A 54 21.09 -5.23 -6.96
N GLU A 55 20.56 -5.89 -8.00
CA GLU A 55 21.03 -5.75 -9.37
C GLU A 55 20.80 -4.35 -9.98
N ASN A 56 19.87 -3.57 -9.42
CA ASN A 56 19.49 -2.25 -9.94
C ASN A 56 20.04 -1.09 -9.11
N PHE A 57 20.64 -1.36 -7.95
CA PHE A 57 21.03 -0.36 -6.98
C PHE A 57 22.42 -0.63 -6.39
N THR A 58 23.12 0.44 -6.02
CA THR A 58 24.27 0.38 -5.11
C THR A 58 23.81 0.85 -3.73
N GLY A 59 24.16 0.10 -2.67
CA GLY A 59 23.76 0.41 -1.29
C GLY A 59 22.38 -0.13 -0.91
N THR A 60 21.90 0.28 0.26
CA THR A 60 20.59 -0.15 0.78
C THR A 60 19.47 0.76 0.26
N VAL A 61 18.50 0.16 -0.43
CA VAL A 61 17.30 0.86 -0.90
C VAL A 61 16.07 0.03 -0.53
N TRP A 62 15.02 0.70 -0.07
CA TRP A 62 13.73 0.09 0.22
C TRP A 62 12.67 0.58 -0.76
N ASN A 63 11.76 -0.29 -1.15
CA ASN A 63 10.70 -0.02 -2.12
C ASN A 63 9.33 -0.34 -1.52
N THR A 64 8.43 0.64 -1.62
CA THR A 64 7.01 0.51 -1.31
C THR A 64 6.20 0.76 -2.57
N SER A 65 5.54 -0.27 -3.08
CA SER A 65 4.61 -0.12 -4.22
C SER A 65 3.37 0.66 -3.78
N LEU A 66 2.99 1.69 -4.54
CA LEU A 66 1.83 2.56 -4.27
C LEU A 66 0.72 2.36 -5.29
N VAL A 67 1.09 2.21 -6.56
CA VAL A 67 0.17 1.94 -7.67
C VAL A 67 0.75 0.80 -8.49
N ALA A 68 0.00 -0.31 -8.55
CA ALA A 68 0.36 -1.46 -9.34
C ALA A 68 0.12 -1.19 -10.83
N ASP A 69 0.86 -1.89 -11.67
CA ASP A 69 0.61 -1.90 -13.12
C ASP A 69 -0.75 -2.52 -13.41
N ASP A 70 -1.51 -1.91 -14.32
CA ASP A 70 -2.81 -2.40 -14.75
C ASP A 70 -3.03 -2.16 -16.27
N SER A 71 -4.12 -2.69 -16.80
CA SER A 71 -4.42 -2.59 -18.24
C SER A 71 -5.05 -1.27 -18.68
N VAL A 72 -5.39 -0.39 -17.73
CA VAL A 72 -6.13 0.85 -17.95
C VAL A 72 -5.19 2.05 -17.90
N TYR A 73 -4.31 2.10 -16.89
CA TYR A 73 -3.36 3.15 -16.63
C TYR A 73 -1.94 2.61 -16.87
N THR A 74 -1.22 3.23 -17.80
CA THR A 74 0.18 2.90 -18.10
C THR A 74 1.13 3.58 -17.11
N THR A 75 0.78 3.59 -15.82
CA THR A 75 1.53 4.33 -14.79
C THR A 75 1.71 3.46 -13.56
N VAL A 76 2.97 3.27 -13.19
CA VAL A 76 3.36 2.67 -11.91
C VAL A 76 3.85 3.77 -10.98
N ALA A 77 3.57 3.64 -9.69
CA ALA A 77 4.07 4.55 -8.68
C ALA A 77 4.58 3.77 -7.47
N GLY A 78 5.70 4.22 -6.92
CA GLY A 78 6.32 3.65 -5.74
C GLY A 78 7.05 4.71 -4.94
N ASN A 79 7.25 4.45 -3.65
CA ASN A 79 8.13 5.21 -2.78
C ASN A 79 9.45 4.46 -2.62
N LEU A 80 10.57 5.14 -2.84
CA LEU A 80 11.90 4.59 -2.62
C LEU A 80 12.57 5.33 -1.45
N LEU A 81 13.06 4.57 -0.48
CA LEU A 81 13.90 5.08 0.60
C LEU A 81 15.35 4.67 0.33
N PHE A 82 16.22 5.66 0.16
CA PHE A 82 17.65 5.46 -0.05
C PHE A 82 18.39 5.72 1.26
N GLU A 83 19.20 4.77 1.70
CA GLU A 83 20.20 5.08 2.73
C GLU A 83 21.27 6.02 2.17
N ALA A 84 22.03 6.66 3.06
CA ALA A 84 23.10 7.56 2.65
C ALA A 84 24.08 6.85 1.70
N ARG A 85 24.35 7.49 0.56
CA ARG A 85 25.21 6.98 -0.54
C ARG A 85 24.62 5.84 -1.35
N ALA A 86 23.37 5.43 -1.10
CA ALA A 86 22.66 4.52 -2.00
C ALA A 86 22.24 5.25 -3.28
N SER A 87 22.19 4.53 -4.39
CA SER A 87 21.83 5.09 -5.71
C SER A 87 21.33 4.00 -6.65
N THR A 88 20.58 4.40 -7.69
CA THR A 88 20.25 3.53 -8.82
C THR A 88 21.47 3.38 -9.74
N ASN A 89 21.58 2.23 -10.40
CA ASN A 89 22.44 2.09 -11.56
C ASN A 89 21.95 2.99 -12.71
N TRP A 90 22.82 3.29 -13.67
CA TRP A 90 22.40 4.03 -14.88
C TRP A 90 21.32 3.25 -15.63
N HIS A 91 20.20 3.92 -15.91
CA HIS A 91 19.06 3.33 -16.62
C HIS A 91 18.27 4.42 -17.35
N SER A 92 17.28 4.01 -18.13
CA SER A 92 16.35 4.93 -18.81
C SER A 92 14.93 4.38 -18.78
N HIS A 93 13.96 5.30 -18.84
CA HIS A 93 12.54 4.98 -18.95
C HIS A 93 12.00 5.52 -20.29
N PRO A 94 11.49 4.67 -21.20
CA PRO A 94 11.01 5.13 -22.51
C PRO A 94 9.92 6.21 -22.45
N ALA A 95 9.04 6.14 -21.46
CA ALA A 95 7.97 7.12 -21.23
C ALA A 95 8.39 8.28 -20.31
N GLY A 96 9.64 8.29 -19.83
CA GLY A 96 10.12 9.21 -18.81
C GLY A 96 9.79 8.78 -17.38
N GLN A 97 10.18 9.62 -16.42
CA GLN A 97 9.97 9.41 -14.99
C GLN A 97 9.75 10.76 -14.31
N ILE A 98 8.89 10.77 -13.28
CA ILE A 98 8.68 11.92 -12.40
C ILE A 98 9.19 11.53 -11.01
N LEU A 99 10.01 12.39 -10.41
CA LEU A 99 10.51 12.24 -9.04
C LEU A 99 9.89 13.33 -8.15
N ILE A 100 9.33 12.92 -7.01
CA ILE A 100 8.81 13.83 -5.99
C ILE A 100 9.56 13.54 -4.69
N VAL A 101 10.40 14.48 -4.25
CA VAL A 101 11.16 14.31 -3.00
C VAL A 101 10.26 14.65 -1.82
N VAL A 102 9.89 13.63 -1.05
CA VAL A 102 9.01 13.76 0.12
C VAL A 102 9.78 13.96 1.43
N ASP A 103 11.04 13.52 1.48
CA ASP A 103 11.94 13.78 2.59
C ASP A 103 13.42 13.75 2.17
N GLY A 104 14.28 14.35 2.98
CA GLY A 104 15.73 14.35 2.80
C GLY A 104 16.26 15.19 1.63
N GLU A 105 17.53 14.92 1.30
CA GLU A 105 18.29 15.51 0.19
C GLU A 105 19.02 14.39 -0.57
N GLY A 106 19.00 14.45 -1.90
CA GLY A 106 19.61 13.48 -2.79
C GLY A 106 20.21 14.13 -4.04
N ARG A 107 20.64 13.28 -4.97
CA ARG A 107 21.26 13.70 -6.24
C ARG A 107 20.53 13.08 -7.41
N HIS A 108 20.32 13.87 -8.45
CA HIS A 108 19.83 13.45 -9.76
C HIS A 108 20.88 13.82 -10.82
N GLN A 109 21.03 12.98 -11.84
CA GLN A 109 21.92 13.27 -12.95
C GLN A 109 21.42 12.62 -14.24
N ILE A 110 21.40 13.41 -15.31
CA ILE A 110 21.29 12.93 -16.69
C ILE A 110 22.71 12.73 -17.22
N GLU A 111 22.96 11.65 -17.96
CA GLU A 111 24.29 11.34 -18.49
C GLU A 111 24.89 12.53 -19.25
N GLY A 112 26.12 12.90 -18.90
CA GLY A 112 26.84 14.05 -19.46
C GLY A 112 26.39 15.43 -18.94
N GLN A 113 25.33 15.52 -18.13
CA GLN A 113 24.90 16.77 -17.51
C GLN A 113 25.47 16.94 -16.10
N PRO A 114 25.51 18.18 -15.56
CA PRO A 114 25.86 18.41 -14.17
C PRO A 114 24.92 17.66 -13.20
N ILE A 115 25.44 17.34 -12.01
CA ILE A 115 24.63 16.77 -10.93
C ILE A 115 23.69 17.85 -10.38
N GLU A 116 22.42 17.49 -10.24
CA GLU A 116 21.38 18.31 -9.61
C GLU A 116 21.14 17.83 -8.18
N ILE A 117 21.06 18.77 -7.24
CA ILE A 117 20.62 18.47 -5.87
C ILE A 117 19.11 18.56 -5.82
N ILE A 118 18.48 17.47 -5.40
CA ILE A 118 17.03 17.39 -5.19
C ILE A 118 16.76 17.24 -3.69
N LYS A 119 15.76 17.95 -3.16
CA LYS A 119 15.43 17.92 -1.74
C LYS A 119 13.94 18.15 -1.54
N LYS A 120 13.44 17.78 -0.35
CA LYS A 120 12.06 18.05 0.05
C LYS A 120 11.73 19.53 -0.14
N VAL A 121 10.68 19.80 -0.92
CA VAL A 121 10.13 21.16 -1.04
C VAL A 121 9.16 21.36 0.12
N MET A 122 9.43 22.33 0.98
CA MET A 122 8.46 22.79 1.97
C MET A 122 7.45 23.67 1.23
N LEU A 123 6.21 23.20 1.12
CA LEU A 123 5.06 24.01 0.69
C LEU A 123 4.55 24.85 1.86
#